data_AF-A0A8E6B6T4-F1
#
_entry.id   AF-A0A8E6B6T4-F1
#
_cell.length_a   1.000
_cell.length_b   1.000
_cell.length_c   1.000
_cell.angle_alpha   90.00
_cell.angle_beta   90.00
_cell.angle_gamma   90.00
#
_symmetry.space_group_name_H-M   'P 1'
#
loop_
_entity.id
_entity.type
_entity.pdbx_description
1 polymer ?
#
loop_
_entity_poly.entity_id
_entity_poly.type
_entity_poly.pdbx_seq_one_letter_code
_entity_poly.pdbx_strand_id
1 'polypeptide(L)'
;MKIRIISLIVVVGILLTLIAIPLVQNHLQAANRLKVEHRYLLVTVDGPADWQNQHAVSLIWKEKKIFLPILIKVAHDNEIRMGAEANSIVVKSEKFEVQIQPESTFLASNRPVVTFIPEGRLDTNAFSIATWVVISPQRMPLERNSKNLEDELAQKVQKLIADGNILDLSSTK
;
A
#
# COMPACT_ATOMS: atom_id res chain seq x y z
N MET A 1 4.43 68.91 0.70
CA MET A 1 4.38 67.77 1.66
C MET A 1 3.62 66.54 1.10
N LYS A 2 3.71 66.22 -0.21
CA LYS A 2 3.00 65.08 -0.83
C LYS A 2 3.93 63.97 -1.36
N ILE A 3 5.21 64.29 -1.59
CA ILE A 3 6.19 63.36 -2.17
C ILE A 3 6.64 62.27 -1.16
N ARG A 4 6.68 62.59 0.14
CA ARG A 4 7.13 61.64 1.18
C ARG A 4 6.13 60.50 1.46
N ILE A 5 4.84 60.69 1.16
CA ILE A 5 3.80 59.68 1.41
C ILE A 5 3.80 58.63 0.29
N ILE A 6 4.03 59.04 -0.96
CA ILE A 6 4.07 58.13 -2.12
C ILE A 6 5.26 57.16 -2.01
N SER A 7 6.44 57.66 -1.61
CA SER A 7 7.61 56.81 -1.39
C SER A 7 7.39 55.79 -0.27
N LEU A 8 6.66 56.14 0.79
CA LEU A 8 6.37 55.22 1.89
C LEU A 8 5.44 54.07 1.46
N ILE A 9 4.42 54.38 0.64
CA ILE A 9 3.47 53.37 0.13
C ILE A 9 4.17 52.39 -0.82
N VAL A 10 5.06 52.88 -1.68
CA VAL A 10 5.83 52.02 -2.61
C VAL A 10 6.79 51.10 -1.84
N VAL A 11 7.48 51.61 -0.81
CA VAL A 11 8.39 50.81 0.01
C VAL A 11 7.62 49.75 0.81
N VAL A 12 6.48 50.09 1.41
CA VAL A 12 5.65 49.11 2.15
C VAL A 12 5.06 48.06 1.21
N GLY A 13 4.62 48.44 0.01
CA GLY A 13 4.12 47.50 -0.99
C GLY A 13 5.18 46.50 -1.47
N ILE A 14 6.41 46.96 -1.71
CA ILE A 14 7.55 46.11 -2.09
C ILE A 14 7.98 45.21 -0.93
N LEU A 15 7.95 45.70 0.31
CA LEU A 15 8.29 44.91 1.47
C LEU A 15 7.26 43.80 1.74
N LEU A 16 5.96 44.10 1.55
CA LEU A 16 4.89 43.11 1.70
C LEU A 16 4.95 42.01 0.63
N THR A 17 5.30 42.33 -0.62
CA THR A 17 5.50 41.31 -1.66
C THR A 17 6.75 40.47 -1.41
N LEU A 18 7.85 41.08 -0.96
CA LEU A 18 9.09 40.37 -0.61
C LEU A 18 8.93 39.39 0.56
N ILE A 19 7.97 39.60 1.46
CA ILE A 19 7.68 38.68 2.58
C ILE A 19 6.64 37.62 2.16
N ALA A 20 5.64 38.00 1.34
CA ALA A 20 4.60 37.08 0.90
C ALA A 20 5.13 36.00 -0.07
N ILE A 21 6.07 36.33 -0.96
CA ILE A 21 6.65 35.40 -1.93
C ILE A 21 7.35 34.20 -1.26
N PRO A 22 8.29 34.38 -0.32
CA PRO A 22 8.94 33.25 0.35
C PRO A 22 7.98 32.47 1.25
N LEU A 23 6.94 33.10 1.81
CA LEU A 23 5.92 32.39 2.60
C LEU A 23 5.06 31.47 1.73
N VAL A 24 4.65 31.95 0.55
CA VAL A 24 3.91 31.16 -0.45
C VAL A 24 4.82 30.08 -1.05
N GLN A 25 6.08 30.38 -1.34
CA GLN A 25 7.04 29.37 -1.82
C GLN A 25 7.33 28.28 -0.78
N ASN A 26 7.46 28.62 0.50
CA ASN A 26 7.62 27.63 1.57
C ASN A 26 6.37 26.77 1.75
N HIS A 27 5.16 27.35 1.63
CA HIS A 27 3.92 26.56 1.63
C HIS A 27 3.80 25.66 0.40
N LEU A 28 4.21 26.12 -0.78
CA LEU A 28 4.20 25.31 -2.01
C LEU A 28 5.30 24.22 -2.00
N GLN A 29 6.45 24.47 -1.38
CA GLN A 29 7.51 23.48 -1.22
C GLN A 29 7.18 22.41 -0.16
N ALA A 30 6.43 22.77 0.89
CA ALA A 30 5.88 21.80 1.83
C ALA A 30 4.75 20.96 1.21
N ALA A 31 3.98 21.54 0.27
CA ALA A 31 2.88 20.85 -0.41
C ALA A 31 3.35 19.80 -1.45
N ASN A 32 4.56 19.91 -2.02
CA ASN A 32 4.95 19.10 -3.19
C ASN A 32 5.79 17.84 -2.90
N ARG A 33 5.88 17.38 -1.65
CA ARG A 33 6.53 16.08 -1.37
C ARG A 33 5.50 14.97 -1.36
N LEU A 34 5.48 14.21 -2.45
CA LEU A 34 4.86 12.89 -2.52
C LEU A 34 5.33 12.05 -1.33
N LYS A 35 4.39 11.62 -0.48
CA LYS A 35 4.67 10.88 0.75
C LYS A 35 4.12 9.48 0.62
N VAL A 36 4.98 8.47 0.85
CA VAL A 36 4.51 7.09 1.02
C VAL A 36 4.11 6.88 2.47
N GLU A 37 2.84 6.58 2.73
CA GLU A 37 2.38 6.35 4.11
C GLU A 37 2.49 4.90 4.52
N HIS A 38 2.02 3.99 3.67
CA HIS A 38 1.98 2.58 3.99
C HIS A 38 2.50 1.72 2.84
N ARG A 39 2.85 0.48 3.18
CA ARG A 39 2.96 -0.61 2.23
C ARG A 39 1.85 -1.62 2.50
N TYR A 40 1.19 -2.03 1.45
CA TYR A 40 0.17 -3.06 1.45
C TYR A 40 0.72 -4.31 0.78
N LEU A 41 0.44 -5.47 1.39
CA LEU A 41 0.62 -6.76 0.74
C LEU A 41 -0.74 -7.43 0.62
N LEU A 42 -1.22 -7.56 -0.61
CA LEU A 42 -2.38 -8.37 -0.92
C LEU A 42 -1.98 -9.84 -0.91
N VAL A 43 -2.69 -10.68 -0.16
CA VAL A 43 -2.53 -12.14 -0.20
C VAL A 43 -3.84 -12.77 -0.62
N THR A 44 -3.84 -13.47 -1.76
CA THR A 44 -5.06 -14.10 -2.32
C THR A 44 -4.83 -15.56 -2.64
N VAL A 45 -5.93 -16.26 -2.87
CA VAL A 45 -5.94 -17.61 -3.45
C VAL A 45 -6.16 -17.50 -4.96
N ASP A 46 -5.41 -18.24 -5.76
CA ASP A 46 -5.65 -18.43 -7.20
C ASP A 46 -5.49 -19.90 -7.55
N GLY A 47 -6.36 -20.42 -8.41
CA GLY A 47 -6.38 -21.84 -8.73
C GLY A 47 -7.61 -22.23 -9.55
N PRO A 48 -7.69 -23.49 -9.98
CA PRO A 48 -8.93 -24.07 -10.49
C PRO A 48 -10.09 -23.85 -9.50
N ALA A 49 -11.30 -23.60 -10.02
CA ALA A 49 -12.46 -23.25 -9.19
C ALA A 49 -12.84 -24.39 -8.22
N ASP A 50 -12.74 -25.63 -8.67
CA ASP A 50 -12.90 -26.84 -7.85
C ASP A 50 -11.91 -26.86 -6.69
N TRP A 51 -10.63 -26.53 -6.94
CA TRP A 51 -9.64 -26.47 -5.87
C TRP A 51 -9.94 -25.36 -4.86
N GLN A 52 -10.28 -24.16 -5.32
CA GLN A 52 -10.63 -23.03 -4.43
C GLN A 52 -11.88 -23.32 -3.58
N ASN A 53 -12.86 -24.04 -4.12
CA ASN A 53 -14.08 -24.39 -3.40
C ASN A 53 -13.87 -25.51 -2.37
N GLN A 54 -12.85 -26.35 -2.55
CA GLN A 54 -12.55 -27.46 -1.66
C GLN A 54 -11.60 -27.08 -0.52
N HIS A 55 -10.82 -26.00 -0.70
CA HIS A 55 -9.73 -25.65 0.20
C HIS A 55 -9.96 -24.30 0.87
N ALA A 56 -10.04 -24.31 2.20
CA ALA A 56 -9.98 -23.11 3.01
C ALA A 56 -8.52 -22.74 3.28
N VAL A 57 -8.09 -21.57 2.80
CA VAL A 57 -6.72 -21.07 2.98
C VAL A 57 -6.71 -19.96 4.02
N SER A 58 -5.75 -20.04 4.96
CA SER A 58 -5.60 -19.06 6.03
C SER A 58 -4.15 -18.80 6.39
N LEU A 59 -3.88 -17.65 7.02
CA LEU A 59 -2.63 -17.34 7.69
C LEU A 59 -2.79 -17.54 9.19
N ILE A 60 -1.73 -17.99 9.86
CA ILE A 60 -1.67 -18.02 11.33
C ILE A 60 -0.97 -16.77 11.83
N TRP A 61 -1.66 -15.99 12.66
CA TRP A 61 -1.08 -14.83 13.34
C TRP A 61 -1.55 -14.77 14.79
N LYS A 62 -0.61 -14.73 15.74
CA LYS A 62 -0.89 -14.70 17.18
C LYS A 62 -1.95 -15.74 17.58
N GLU A 63 -1.75 -16.98 17.11
CA GLU A 63 -2.63 -18.14 17.35
C GLU A 63 -4.04 -18.02 16.73
N LYS A 64 -4.31 -16.98 15.92
CA LYS A 64 -5.57 -16.80 15.19
C LYS A 64 -5.41 -17.16 13.73
N LYS A 65 -6.44 -17.83 13.20
CA LYS A 65 -6.60 -18.08 11.76
C LYS A 65 -7.21 -16.85 11.09
N ILE A 66 -6.53 -16.34 10.07
CA ILE A 66 -7.01 -15.25 9.22
C ILE A 66 -7.24 -15.83 7.84
N PHE A 67 -8.49 -15.91 7.41
CA PHE A 67 -8.84 -16.48 6.10
C PHE A 67 -8.48 -15.52 4.96
N LEU A 68 -8.09 -16.10 3.82
CA LEU A 68 -7.80 -15.35 2.60
C LEU A 68 -9.09 -15.06 1.80
N PRO A 69 -9.13 -13.98 1.00
CA PRO A 69 -8.07 -12.99 0.78
C PRO A 69 -7.93 -12.00 1.93
N ILE A 70 -6.71 -11.52 2.17
CA ILE A 70 -6.41 -10.53 3.21
C ILE A 70 -5.47 -9.45 2.68
N LEU A 71 -5.62 -8.22 3.18
CA LEU A 71 -4.69 -7.13 2.96
C LEU A 71 -3.85 -6.92 4.22
N ILE A 72 -2.52 -7.02 4.13
CA ILE A 72 -1.63 -6.71 5.24
C ILE A 72 -1.11 -5.29 5.07
N LYS A 73 -1.29 -4.45 6.08
CA LYS A 73 -0.86 -3.05 6.09
C LYS A 73 0.32 -2.87 7.04
N VAL A 74 1.39 -2.22 6.58
CA VAL A 74 2.51 -1.78 7.42
C VAL A 74 2.79 -0.31 7.20
N ALA A 75 3.27 0.39 8.24
CA ALA A 75 3.84 1.73 8.08
C ALA A 75 5.00 1.68 7.08
N HIS A 76 5.14 2.71 6.25
CA HIS A 76 6.25 2.78 5.30
C HIS A 76 7.60 2.89 6.03
N ASP A 77 8.55 2.05 5.62
CA ASP A 77 9.96 2.08 5.97
C ASP A 77 10.77 1.61 4.74
N ASN A 78 12.01 2.06 4.64
CA ASN A 78 12.89 1.87 3.49
C ASN A 78 13.36 0.42 3.35
N GLU A 79 13.39 -0.36 4.43
CA GLU A 79 13.95 -1.72 4.46
C GLU A 79 12.89 -2.83 4.58
N ILE A 80 11.62 -2.52 4.31
CA ILE A 80 10.55 -3.51 4.51
C ILE A 80 10.59 -4.59 3.43
N ARG A 81 10.91 -5.80 3.88
CA ARG A 81 10.70 -7.04 3.13
C ARG A 81 9.24 -7.47 3.24
N MET A 82 8.55 -7.62 2.12
CA MET A 82 7.19 -8.18 2.03
C MET A 82 7.09 -9.15 0.86
N GLY A 83 6.51 -10.33 1.07
CA GLY A 83 6.27 -11.27 -0.02
C GLY A 83 6.16 -12.71 0.43
N ALA A 84 6.20 -13.64 -0.53
CA ALA A 84 6.27 -15.07 -0.29
C ALA A 84 7.72 -15.55 -0.13
N GLU A 85 7.94 -16.47 0.81
CA GLU A 85 9.15 -17.28 0.94
C GLU A 85 8.74 -18.73 1.18
N ALA A 86 8.95 -19.61 0.19
CA ALA A 86 8.47 -21.00 0.21
C ALA A 86 6.95 -21.10 0.48
N ASN A 87 6.55 -21.60 1.66
CA ASN A 87 5.16 -21.80 2.07
C ASN A 87 4.69 -20.77 3.12
N SER A 88 5.43 -19.66 3.26
CA SER A 88 5.14 -18.61 4.23
C SER A 88 5.01 -17.25 3.56
N ILE A 89 4.23 -16.37 4.19
CA ILE A 89 4.22 -14.95 3.90
C ILE A 89 5.20 -14.27 4.86
N VAL A 90 6.09 -13.45 4.35
CA VAL A 90 7.06 -12.69 5.13
C VAL A 90 6.67 -11.22 5.11
N VAL A 91 6.59 -10.59 6.27
CA VAL A 91 6.38 -9.15 6.41
C VAL A 91 7.33 -8.64 7.50
N LYS A 92 8.23 -7.71 7.13
CA LYS A 92 9.37 -7.31 7.96
C LYS A 92 10.22 -8.53 8.37
N SER A 93 10.34 -8.80 9.66
CA SER A 93 11.02 -9.96 10.25
C SER A 93 10.06 -11.10 10.62
N GLU A 94 8.75 -10.90 10.48
CA GLU A 94 7.75 -11.91 10.85
C GLU A 94 7.45 -12.85 9.67
N LYS A 95 7.33 -14.14 9.98
CA LYS A 95 6.88 -15.18 9.06
C LYS A 95 5.48 -15.66 9.47
N PHE A 96 4.55 -15.57 8.54
CA PHE A 96 3.18 -16.02 8.66
C PHE A 96 3.04 -17.34 7.92
N GLU A 97 2.74 -18.41 8.64
CA GLU A 97 2.50 -19.71 8.05
C GLU A 97 1.17 -19.72 7.31
N VAL A 98 1.18 -20.26 6.08
CA VAL A 98 -0.03 -20.51 5.31
C VAL A 98 -0.54 -21.91 5.67
N GLN A 99 -1.80 -22.01 6.05
CA GLN A 99 -2.49 -23.28 6.28
C GLN A 99 -3.59 -23.48 5.24
N ILE A 100 -3.72 -24.70 4.76
CA ILE A 100 -4.76 -25.13 3.82
C ILE A 100 -5.52 -26.30 4.44
N GLN A 101 -6.86 -26.25 4.39
CA GLN A 101 -7.75 -27.31 4.85
C GLN A 101 -8.73 -27.72 3.74
N PRO A 102 -8.80 -29.02 3.37
CA PRO A 102 -7.96 -30.12 3.84
C PRO A 102 -6.48 -29.93 3.48
N GLU A 103 -5.57 -30.63 4.17
CA GLU A 103 -4.13 -30.49 3.93
C GLU A 103 -3.79 -30.87 2.48
N SER A 104 -3.07 -29.99 1.79
CA SER A 104 -2.78 -30.08 0.37
C SER A 104 -1.48 -29.36 0.06
N THR A 105 -0.78 -29.77 -1.00
CA THR A 105 0.45 -29.08 -1.42
C THR A 105 0.10 -27.81 -2.19
N PHE A 106 0.81 -26.74 -1.88
CA PHE A 106 0.60 -25.42 -2.48
C PHE A 106 1.93 -24.72 -2.72
N LEU A 107 1.84 -23.57 -3.38
CA LEU A 107 2.94 -22.65 -3.60
C LEU A 107 2.47 -21.24 -3.24
N ALA A 108 3.26 -20.52 -2.45
CA ALA A 108 3.12 -19.07 -2.28
C ALA A 108 4.05 -18.36 -3.27
N SER A 109 3.50 -17.51 -4.14
CA SER A 109 4.26 -16.86 -5.22
C SER A 109 4.05 -15.35 -5.21
N ASN A 110 5.15 -14.60 -5.34
CA ASN A 110 5.11 -13.16 -5.57
C ASN A 110 4.68 -12.90 -7.01
N ARG A 111 3.60 -12.14 -7.21
CA ARG A 111 3.26 -11.62 -8.53
C ARG A 111 4.18 -10.44 -8.84
N PRO A 112 4.71 -10.32 -10.08
CA PRO A 112 5.59 -9.23 -10.49
C PRO A 112 4.77 -7.95 -10.77
N VAL A 113 4.08 -7.44 -9.75
CA VAL A 113 3.19 -6.29 -9.86
C VAL A 113 3.30 -5.40 -8.63
N VAL A 114 3.36 -4.10 -8.87
CA VAL A 114 3.31 -3.04 -7.88
C VAL A 114 2.32 -2.00 -8.36
N THR A 115 1.49 -1.46 -7.46
CA THR A 115 0.62 -0.32 -7.79
C THR A 115 0.57 0.70 -6.66
N PHE A 116 0.13 1.92 -6.98
CA PHE A 116 -0.04 3.01 -6.03
C PHE A 116 -1.50 3.13 -5.61
N ILE A 117 -1.73 3.22 -4.30
CA ILE A 117 -3.04 3.34 -3.70
C ILE A 117 -3.19 4.75 -3.14
N PRO A 118 -4.14 5.58 -3.63
CA PRO A 118 -4.36 6.90 -3.09
C PRO A 118 -4.88 6.79 -1.65
N GLU A 119 -4.28 7.51 -0.72
CA GLU A 119 -4.82 7.67 0.64
C GLU A 119 -5.84 8.82 0.60
N GLY A 120 -7.08 8.56 1.03
CA GLY A 120 -8.27 9.40 0.78
C GLY A 120 -8.31 10.77 1.45
N ARG A 121 -7.17 11.41 1.68
CA ARG A 121 -7.03 12.75 2.23
C ARG A 121 -6.73 13.73 1.11
N LEU A 122 -7.76 14.49 0.73
CA LEU A 122 -7.75 15.50 -0.35
C LEU A 122 -6.66 16.57 -0.20
N ASP A 123 -6.10 16.72 1.01
CA ASP A 123 -5.10 17.69 1.41
C ASP A 123 -3.67 17.13 1.49
N THR A 124 -3.48 15.84 1.23
CA THR A 124 -2.15 15.20 1.28
C THR A 124 -1.79 14.57 -0.06
N ASN A 125 -0.59 14.84 -0.56
CA ASN A 125 0.05 14.09 -1.66
C ASN A 125 0.54 12.71 -1.16
N ALA A 126 -0.31 12.02 -0.38
CA ALA A 126 -0.04 10.76 0.27
C ALA A 126 -0.53 9.60 -0.61
N PHE A 127 0.33 8.61 -0.79
CA PHE A 127 -0.05 7.34 -1.39
C PHE A 127 0.54 6.18 -0.60
N SER A 128 0.04 4.99 -0.87
CA SER A 128 0.59 3.74 -0.38
C SER A 128 1.01 2.86 -1.54
N ILE A 129 1.94 1.94 -1.29
CA ILE A 129 2.44 1.01 -2.31
C ILE A 129 1.83 -0.35 -2.03
N ALA A 130 1.22 -0.99 -3.03
CA ALA A 130 0.70 -2.35 -2.92
C ALA A 130 1.53 -3.35 -3.74
N THR A 131 1.80 -4.52 -3.15
CA THR A 131 2.34 -5.71 -3.82
C THR A 131 1.38 -6.89 -3.64
N TRP A 132 1.63 -8.00 -4.35
CA TRP A 132 0.69 -9.12 -4.38
C TRP A 132 1.38 -10.48 -4.28
N VAL A 133 0.92 -11.29 -3.33
CA VAL A 133 1.22 -12.72 -3.22
C VAL A 133 -0.02 -13.55 -3.52
N VAL A 134 0.19 -14.63 -4.26
CA VAL A 134 -0.83 -15.61 -4.61
C VAL A 134 -0.47 -16.96 -4.00
N ILE A 135 -1.45 -17.59 -3.36
CA ILE A 135 -1.40 -18.99 -2.93
C ILE A 135 -2.13 -19.83 -3.99
N SER A 136 -1.44 -20.81 -4.57
CA SER A 136 -1.98 -21.66 -5.62
C SER A 136 -1.58 -23.13 -5.46
N PRO A 137 -2.27 -24.07 -6.13
CA PRO A 137 -1.81 -25.45 -6.22
C PRO A 137 -0.40 -25.53 -6.82
N GLN A 138 0.45 -26.41 -6.28
CA GLN A 138 1.85 -26.52 -6.70
C GLN A 138 2.05 -26.86 -8.19
N ARG A 139 1.07 -27.53 -8.83
CA ARG A 139 1.14 -27.98 -10.23
C ARG A 139 0.55 -27.00 -11.24
N MET A 140 0.20 -25.78 -10.83
CA MET A 140 -0.39 -24.80 -11.74
C MET A 140 0.70 -24.04 -12.51
N PRO A 141 0.58 -23.84 -13.84
CA PRO A 141 1.46 -22.95 -14.57
C PRO A 141 1.36 -21.53 -14.00
N LEU A 142 2.51 -20.93 -13.67
CA LEU A 142 2.60 -19.62 -13.01
C LEU A 142 2.16 -18.44 -13.89
N GLU A 143 1.90 -18.65 -15.18
CA GLU A 143 1.60 -17.60 -16.13
C GLU A 143 0.10 -17.35 -16.29
N ARG A 144 -0.45 -16.46 -15.46
CA ARG A 144 -1.55 -15.60 -15.93
C ARG A 144 -0.92 -14.39 -16.59
N ASN A 145 -0.87 -14.41 -17.91
CA ASN A 145 -0.48 -13.26 -18.72
C ASN A 145 -1.66 -12.28 -18.77
N SER A 146 -1.97 -11.65 -17.63
CA SER A 146 -3.04 -10.66 -17.53
C SER A 146 -2.47 -9.29 -17.87
N LYS A 147 -2.94 -8.68 -18.96
CA LYS A 147 -2.50 -7.35 -19.42
C LYS A 147 -2.78 -6.22 -18.42
N ASN A 148 -3.41 -6.49 -17.28
CA ASN A 148 -3.91 -5.46 -16.37
C ASN A 148 -3.77 -5.80 -14.87
N LEU A 149 -2.68 -6.46 -14.47
CA LEU A 149 -2.44 -6.84 -13.06
C LEU A 149 -2.41 -5.63 -12.12
N GLU A 150 -1.95 -4.46 -12.56
CA GLU A 150 -1.89 -3.25 -11.74
C GLU A 150 -3.28 -2.73 -11.37
N ASP A 151 -4.18 -2.64 -12.36
CA ASP A 151 -5.58 -2.25 -12.15
C ASP A 151 -6.32 -3.27 -11.29
N GLU A 152 -6.11 -4.57 -11.55
CA GLU A 152 -6.69 -5.64 -10.75
C GLU A 152 -6.23 -5.57 -9.29
N LEU A 153 -4.94 -5.35 -9.06
CA LEU A 153 -4.37 -5.17 -7.73
C LEU A 153 -5.00 -3.96 -7.04
N ALA A 154 -5.04 -2.80 -7.71
CA ALA A 154 -5.60 -1.57 -7.15
C ALA A 154 -7.06 -1.76 -6.73
N GLN A 155 -7.88 -2.37 -7.59
CA GLN A 155 -9.29 -2.64 -7.31
C GLN A 155 -9.48 -3.59 -6.12
N LYS A 156 -8.72 -4.71 -6.08
CA LYS A 156 -8.79 -5.66 -4.96
C LYS A 156 -8.38 -5.02 -3.64
N VAL A 157 -7.31 -4.21 -3.65
CA VAL A 157 -6.84 -3.51 -2.46
C VAL A 157 -7.88 -2.51 -1.97
N GLN A 158 -8.41 -1.66 -2.86
CA GLN A 158 -9.46 -0.70 -2.49
C GLN A 158 -10.71 -1.38 -1.93
N LYS A 159 -11.11 -2.51 -2.52
CA LYS A 159 -12.24 -3.29 -2.02
C LYS A 159 -11.98 -3.83 -0.61
N LEU A 160 -10.82 -4.44 -0.35
CA LEU A 160 -10.49 -4.95 0.98
C LEU A 160 -10.36 -3.84 2.03
N ILE A 161 -9.90 -2.65 1.62
CA ILE A 161 -9.91 -1.46 2.47
C ILE A 161 -11.34 -1.07 2.85
N ALA A 162 -12.23 -0.98 1.86
CA ALA A 162 -13.64 -0.64 2.08
C ALA A 162 -14.36 -1.68 2.95
N ASP A 163 -14.04 -2.97 2.77
CA ASP A 163 -14.63 -4.07 3.53
C ASP A 163 -14.04 -4.20 4.95
N GLY A 164 -13.00 -3.44 5.30
CA GLY A 164 -12.31 -3.54 6.59
C GLY A 164 -11.48 -4.82 6.78
N ASN A 165 -11.22 -5.56 5.69
CA ASN A 165 -10.46 -6.80 5.69
C ASN A 165 -8.95 -6.52 5.63
N ILE A 166 -8.45 -5.84 6.67
CA ILE A 166 -7.06 -5.42 6.80
C ILE A 166 -6.46 -5.99 8.08
N LEU A 167 -5.33 -6.68 7.94
CA LEU A 167 -4.42 -6.95 9.06
C LEU A 167 -3.46 -5.78 9.21
N ASP A 168 -3.70 -4.91 10.19
CA ASP A 168 -2.88 -3.72 10.43
C ASP A 168 -1.71 -4.02 11.38
N LEU A 169 -0.50 -3.95 10.83
CA LEU A 169 0.79 -4.14 11.52
C LEU A 169 1.60 -2.83 11.57
N SER A 170 0.95 -1.68 11.35
CA SER A 170 1.60 -0.36 11.37
C SER A 170 2.03 0.09 12.76
N SER A 171 1.41 -0.43 13.81
CA SER A 171 1.66 -0.07 15.21
C SER A 171 2.65 -0.98 15.93
N THR A 172 3.03 -2.11 15.33
CA THR A 172 4.01 -3.05 15.92
C THR A 172 5.43 -2.49 15.70
N LYS A 173 5.98 -1.88 16.77
CA LYS A 173 7.41 -1.51 16.91
C LYS A 173 8.18 -2.62 17.60
#